data_AF-A0A7X7RTF6-F1
#
_entry.id   AF-A0A7X7RTF6-F1
#
_cell.length_a   1.000
_cell.length_b   1.000
_cell.length_c   1.000
_cell.angle_alpha   90.00
_cell.angle_beta   90.00
_cell.angle_gamma   90.00
#
_symmetry.space_group_name_H-M   'P 1'
#
loop_
_entity.id
_entity.type
_entity.pdbx_description
1 polymer ?
#
loop_
_entity_poly.entity_id
_entity_poly.type
_entity_poly.pdbx_seq_one_letter_code
_entity_poly.pdbx_strand_id
1 'polypeptide(L)'
;KNKALSEDLGSNDPAGIGRVPKYAKVYVKSDDAGKPEMVVLPIQGYGLWGTIYGFLTLESDMNTIKGISFYEHKETPGLGARIEEPEWRAKWSGIHSYDENGNVATGVTKAGTPKENWVDGISGATLTGRGVSNMIQFWLGEQGYKPYLDALREENGQSIDNAEVQAAQLNDQTAQPTTELVVPVANGKEA
;
A
#
# COMPACT_ATOMS: atom_id res chain seq x y z
N LYS A 1 27.45 0.96 4.54
CA LYS A 1 26.32 0.15 5.05
C LYS A 1 26.84 -0.78 6.14
N ASN A 2 26.23 -0.79 7.33
CA ASN A 2 26.67 -1.63 8.45
C ASN A 2 26.22 -3.08 8.24
N LYS A 3 27.15 -4.02 8.04
CA LYS A 3 26.85 -5.45 7.78
C LYS A 3 26.11 -6.13 8.94
N ALA A 4 26.34 -5.72 10.18
CA ALA A 4 25.67 -6.34 11.34
C ALA A 4 24.17 -6.01 11.40
N LEU A 5 23.79 -4.83 10.90
CA LEU A 5 22.42 -4.30 10.95
C LEU A 5 21.70 -4.37 9.58
N SER A 6 22.21 -5.18 8.65
CA SER A 6 21.60 -5.32 7.32
C SER A 6 21.83 -6.71 6.75
N GLU A 7 20.93 -7.13 5.87
CA GLU A 7 21.00 -8.39 5.15
C GLU A 7 21.45 -8.16 3.72
N ASP A 8 22.23 -9.09 3.19
CA ASP A 8 22.69 -9.05 1.80
C ASP A 8 21.59 -9.58 0.90
N LEU A 9 21.21 -8.83 -0.12
CA LEU A 9 20.17 -9.25 -1.06
C LEU A 9 20.74 -10.17 -2.16
N GLY A 10 22.06 -10.17 -2.37
CA GLY A 10 22.71 -11.02 -3.37
C GLY A 10 22.10 -10.87 -4.76
N SER A 11 21.69 -11.99 -5.38
CA SER A 11 21.04 -11.99 -6.69
C SER A 11 19.56 -11.60 -6.66
N ASN A 12 18.93 -11.54 -5.48
CA ASN A 12 17.53 -11.17 -5.30
C ASN A 12 17.41 -9.71 -4.84
N ASP A 13 17.93 -8.81 -5.67
CA ASP A 13 17.94 -7.36 -5.42
C ASP A 13 17.29 -6.60 -6.59
N PRO A 14 15.96 -6.73 -6.79
CA PRO A 14 15.27 -6.08 -7.90
C PRO A 14 15.39 -4.55 -7.84
N ALA A 15 15.48 -3.97 -6.63
CA ALA A 15 15.62 -2.53 -6.42
C ALA A 15 17.06 -2.01 -6.52
N GLY A 16 18.07 -2.86 -6.69
CA GLY A 16 19.47 -2.45 -6.83
C GLY A 16 20.05 -1.75 -5.60
N ILE A 17 19.58 -2.10 -4.40
CA ILE A 17 20.02 -1.49 -3.14
C ILE A 17 21.15 -2.29 -2.47
N GLY A 18 21.41 -3.52 -2.89
CA GLY A 18 22.45 -4.44 -2.42
C GLY A 18 22.22 -5.00 -1.01
N ARG A 19 21.73 -4.19 -0.07
CA ARG A 19 21.42 -4.61 1.30
C ARG A 19 20.19 -3.92 1.83
N VAL A 20 19.36 -4.68 2.54
CA VAL A 20 18.20 -4.20 3.28
C VAL A 20 18.54 -4.08 4.77
N PRO A 21 18.23 -2.97 5.45
CA PRO A 21 18.47 -2.86 6.89
C PRO A 21 17.50 -3.76 7.67
N LYS A 22 17.97 -4.34 8.78
CA LYS A 22 17.12 -5.14 9.70
C LYS A 22 16.06 -4.33 10.42
N TYR A 23 16.29 -3.02 10.54
CA TYR A 23 15.41 -2.07 11.19
C TYR A 23 15.25 -0.85 10.29
N ALA A 24 14.01 -0.42 10.09
CA ALA A 24 13.67 0.80 9.39
C ALA A 24 12.83 1.70 10.32
N LYS A 25 13.04 3.01 10.23
CA LYS A 25 12.16 3.98 10.87
C LYS A 25 11.00 4.28 9.93
N VAL A 26 9.80 4.19 10.45
CA VAL A 26 8.56 4.58 9.76
C VAL A 26 7.85 5.63 10.60
N TYR A 27 6.98 6.42 9.98
CA TYR A 27 6.21 7.44 10.68
C TYR A 27 4.73 7.09 10.58
N VAL A 28 4.06 6.94 11.72
CA VAL A 28 2.64 6.64 11.79
C VAL A 28 1.92 7.85 12.39
N LYS A 29 0.89 8.34 11.70
CA LYS A 29 -0.06 9.29 12.27
C LYS A 29 -1.27 8.48 12.73
N SER A 30 -1.62 8.59 14.00
CA SER A 30 -2.84 7.99 14.56
C SER A 30 -3.97 9.00 14.63
N ASP A 31 -5.20 8.51 14.61
CA ASP A 31 -6.41 9.27 14.94
C ASP A 31 -6.53 9.51 16.46
N ASP A 32 -7.59 10.22 16.87
CA ASP A 32 -7.86 10.53 18.28
C ASP A 32 -8.14 9.27 19.13
N ALA A 33 -8.49 8.15 18.50
CA ALA A 33 -8.70 6.85 19.15
C ALA A 33 -7.41 6.01 19.22
N GLY A 34 -6.29 6.52 18.70
CA GLY A 34 -4.99 5.85 18.68
C GLY A 34 -4.79 4.90 17.51
N LYS A 35 -5.73 4.80 16.56
CA LYS A 35 -5.62 3.92 15.40
C LYS A 35 -4.79 4.58 14.28
N PRO A 36 -3.91 3.83 13.59
CA PRO A 36 -3.19 4.33 12.41
C PRO A 36 -4.14 4.91 11.35
N GLU A 37 -4.04 6.22 11.12
CA GLU A 37 -4.75 6.93 10.05
C GLU A 37 -3.90 7.00 8.78
N MET A 38 -2.56 6.98 8.93
CA MET A 38 -1.60 7.10 7.85
C MET A 38 -0.24 6.56 8.26
N VAL A 39 0.46 5.93 7.32
CA VAL A 39 1.86 5.53 7.48
C VAL A 39 2.73 6.11 6.36
N VAL A 40 3.92 6.61 6.73
CA VAL A 40 4.94 7.11 5.80
C VAL A 40 6.14 6.18 5.86
N LEU A 41 6.46 5.60 4.71
CA LEU A 41 7.48 4.57 4.52
C LEU A 41 8.66 5.15 3.72
N PRO A 42 9.88 5.19 4.29
CA PRO A 42 11.06 5.52 3.52
C PRO A 42 11.36 4.43 2.52
N ILE A 43 11.54 4.80 1.25
CA ILE A 43 11.87 3.88 0.16
C ILE A 43 13.13 4.35 -0.57
N GLN A 44 13.87 3.41 -1.12
CA GLN A 44 15.04 3.68 -1.95
C GLN A 44 15.22 2.60 -3.02
N GLY A 45 15.75 2.99 -4.16
CA GLY A 45 16.01 2.07 -5.26
C GLY A 45 16.90 2.70 -6.32
N TYR A 46 17.56 1.87 -7.11
CA TYR A 46 18.47 2.33 -8.15
C TYR A 46 17.70 2.75 -9.40
N GLY A 47 17.88 4.00 -9.82
CA GLY A 47 17.38 4.56 -11.07
C GLY A 47 18.31 4.25 -12.24
N LEU A 48 18.54 5.23 -13.12
CA LEU A 48 19.55 5.09 -14.18
C LEU A 48 20.95 5.45 -13.68
N TRP A 49 21.10 6.59 -13.02
CA TRP A 49 22.41 7.17 -12.67
C TRP A 49 22.78 7.01 -11.20
N GLY A 50 21.85 6.56 -10.36
CA GLY A 50 22.11 6.33 -8.95
C GLY A 50 20.87 5.98 -8.16
N THR A 51 21.04 5.93 -6.83
CA THR A 51 19.93 5.69 -5.90
C THR A 51 18.99 6.88 -5.89
N ILE A 52 17.70 6.57 -5.99
CA ILE A 52 16.56 7.44 -5.75
C ILE A 52 16.09 7.16 -4.33
N TYR A 53 15.85 8.20 -3.55
CA TYR A 53 15.29 8.12 -2.21
C TYR A 53 13.96 8.87 -2.16
N GLY A 54 12.99 8.29 -1.44
CA GLY A 54 11.67 8.87 -1.33
C GLY A 54 10.89 8.40 -0.12
N PHE A 55 9.65 8.87 -0.06
CA PHE A 55 8.65 8.42 0.89
C PHE A 55 7.40 7.97 0.14
N LEU A 56 6.90 6.80 0.51
CA LEU A 56 5.58 6.31 0.12
C LEU A 56 4.63 6.46 1.30
N THR A 57 3.49 7.09 1.08
CA THR A 57 2.49 7.28 2.13
C THR A 57 1.26 6.45 1.83
N LEU A 58 0.81 5.64 2.79
CA LEU A 58 -0.41 4.85 2.71
C LEU A 58 -1.48 5.43 3.65
N GLU A 59 -2.74 5.24 3.26
CA GLU A 59 -3.90 5.57 4.07
C GLU A 59 -4.15 4.54 5.19
N SER A 60 -5.24 4.71 5.93
CA SER A 60 -5.56 3.91 7.12
C SER A 60 -5.77 2.42 6.84
N ASP A 61 -6.05 2.04 5.59
CA ASP A 61 -6.15 0.65 5.14
C ASP A 61 -4.79 -0.04 4.89
N MET A 62 -3.68 0.70 5.02
CA MET A 62 -2.33 0.25 4.70
C MET A 62 -2.20 -0.35 3.28
N ASN A 63 -3.07 0.07 2.36
CA ASN A 63 -3.11 -0.43 0.98
C ASN A 63 -3.20 0.73 -0.01
N THR A 64 -4.13 1.65 0.20
CA THR A 64 -4.35 2.80 -0.67
C THR A 64 -3.20 3.79 -0.52
N ILE A 65 -2.56 4.11 -1.64
CA ILE A 65 -1.47 5.08 -1.70
C ILE A 65 -2.07 6.48 -1.61
N LYS A 66 -1.70 7.20 -0.55
CA LYS A 66 -2.03 8.63 -0.41
C LYS A 66 -1.14 9.50 -1.28
N GLY A 67 0.10 9.09 -1.50
CA GLY A 67 1.02 9.78 -2.38
C GLY A 67 2.46 9.32 -2.23
N ILE A 68 3.31 9.89 -3.08
CA ILE A 68 4.74 9.61 -3.12
C ILE A 68 5.54 10.91 -3.22
N SER A 69 6.75 10.91 -2.68
CA SER A 69 7.70 12.01 -2.83
C SER A 69 9.12 11.46 -2.98
N PHE A 70 9.97 12.20 -3.70
CA PHE A 70 11.40 11.93 -3.82
C PHE A 70 12.15 13.14 -3.30
N TYR A 71 13.22 12.90 -2.54
CA TYR A 71 13.99 13.97 -1.90
C TYR A 71 15.47 13.95 -2.26
N GLU A 72 15.96 12.86 -2.84
CA GLU A 72 17.34 12.75 -3.33
C GLU A 72 17.40 11.79 -4.51
N HIS A 73 18.04 12.20 -5.61
CA HIS A 73 18.35 11.36 -6.75
C HIS A 73 19.49 11.93 -7.60
N LYS A 74 19.97 11.16 -8.57
CA LYS A 74 21.00 11.59 -9.55
C LYS A 74 20.52 11.60 -11.00
N GLU A 75 19.21 11.46 -11.20
CA GLU A 75 18.63 11.39 -12.53
C GLU A 75 18.77 12.70 -13.32
N THR A 76 18.78 12.59 -14.65
CA THR A 76 19.02 13.74 -15.53
C THR A 76 17.84 14.74 -15.50
N PRO A 77 18.09 16.04 -15.29
CA PRO A 77 17.07 17.09 -15.41
C PRO A 77 16.34 17.05 -16.76
N GLY A 78 15.02 17.22 -16.75
CA GLY A 78 14.18 17.17 -17.95
C GLY A 78 13.91 15.76 -18.52
N LEU A 79 14.49 14.71 -17.94
CA LEU A 79 14.21 13.31 -18.26
C LEU A 79 13.79 12.54 -17.00
N GLY A 80 14.74 11.92 -16.32
CA GLY A 80 14.45 11.11 -15.13
C GLY A 80 14.12 11.93 -13.89
N ALA A 81 14.67 13.14 -13.74
CA ALA A 81 14.33 14.03 -12.62
C ALA A 81 12.85 14.46 -12.59
N ARG A 82 12.12 14.22 -13.69
CA ARG A 82 10.70 14.49 -13.79
C ARG A 82 9.84 13.65 -12.83
N ILE A 83 10.43 12.65 -12.16
CA ILE A 83 9.78 11.95 -11.03
C ILE A 83 9.37 12.90 -9.88
N GLU A 84 9.99 14.07 -9.79
CA GLU A 84 9.63 15.11 -8.80
C GLU A 84 8.46 16.00 -9.24
N GLU A 85 8.08 15.96 -10.52
CA GLU A 85 6.99 16.78 -11.07
C GLU A 85 5.68 16.52 -10.33
N PRO A 86 4.99 17.57 -9.82
CA PRO A 86 3.74 17.40 -9.09
C PRO A 86 2.68 16.63 -9.86
N GLU A 87 2.58 16.87 -11.18
CA GLU A 87 1.63 16.19 -12.05
C GLU A 87 1.88 14.68 -12.15
N TRP A 88 3.15 14.26 -12.17
CA TRP A 88 3.48 12.84 -12.21
C TRP A 88 3.26 12.17 -10.84
N ARG A 89 3.65 12.84 -9.75
CA ARG A 89 3.44 12.33 -8.38
C ARG A 89 1.96 12.22 -8.01
N ALA A 90 1.12 13.14 -8.48
CA ALA A 90 -0.32 13.11 -8.23
C ALA A 90 -0.99 11.83 -8.77
N LYS A 91 -0.42 11.19 -9.81
CA LYS A 91 -0.93 9.94 -10.39
C LYS A 91 -0.88 8.75 -9.43
N TRP A 92 -0.09 8.83 -8.35
CA TRP A 92 0.03 7.77 -7.36
C TRP A 92 -1.12 7.77 -6.34
N SER A 93 -1.81 8.88 -6.17
CA SER A 93 -2.89 9.00 -5.19
C SER A 93 -4.07 8.09 -5.58
N GLY A 94 -4.58 7.31 -4.63
CA GLY A 94 -5.73 6.42 -4.81
C GLY A 94 -5.40 5.07 -5.46
N ILE A 95 -4.13 4.79 -5.76
CA ILE A 95 -3.70 3.47 -6.26
C ILE A 95 -3.63 2.47 -5.10
N HIS A 96 -4.08 1.24 -5.32
CA HIS A 96 -3.93 0.16 -4.34
C HIS A 96 -2.56 -0.51 -4.47
N SER A 97 -1.87 -0.69 -3.34
CA SER A 97 -0.57 -1.34 -3.26
C SER A 97 -0.65 -2.84 -3.54
N TYR A 98 -1.72 -3.49 -3.09
CA TYR A 98 -1.94 -4.94 -3.14
C TYR A 98 -3.25 -5.28 -3.84
N ASP A 99 -3.29 -6.42 -4.53
CA ASP A 99 -4.53 -7.03 -5.06
C ASP A 99 -5.25 -7.85 -3.99
N GLU A 100 -6.39 -8.43 -4.35
CA GLU A 100 -7.22 -9.29 -3.48
C GLU A 100 -6.49 -10.54 -2.97
N ASN A 101 -5.38 -10.93 -3.61
CA ASN A 101 -4.56 -12.07 -3.19
C ASN A 101 -3.34 -11.63 -2.36
N GLY A 102 -3.23 -10.35 -2.01
CA GLY A 102 -2.11 -9.80 -1.26
C GLY A 102 -0.83 -9.61 -2.08
N ASN A 103 -0.86 -9.76 -3.41
CA ASN A 103 0.30 -9.51 -4.27
C ASN A 103 0.45 -8.02 -4.57
N VAL A 104 1.69 -7.54 -4.72
CA VAL A 104 1.92 -6.15 -5.12
C VAL A 104 1.31 -5.89 -6.50
N ALA A 105 0.34 -4.99 -6.55
CA ALA A 105 -0.52 -4.76 -7.71
C ALA A 105 -0.22 -3.46 -8.46
N THR A 106 0.87 -2.79 -8.12
CA THR A 106 1.24 -1.49 -8.69
C THR A 106 2.71 -1.35 -9.03
N GLY A 107 3.02 -0.32 -9.80
CA GLY A 107 4.35 0.03 -10.28
C GLY A 107 4.26 1.12 -11.35
N VAL A 108 5.32 1.23 -12.14
CA VAL A 108 5.42 2.18 -13.26
C VAL A 108 5.46 1.41 -14.58
N THR A 109 4.61 1.79 -15.53
CA THR A 109 4.62 1.21 -16.89
C THR A 109 5.61 1.94 -17.81
N LYS A 110 5.75 1.46 -19.04
CA LYS A 110 6.40 2.25 -20.09
C LYS A 110 5.48 3.42 -20.45
N ALA A 111 6.06 4.59 -20.69
CA ALA A 111 5.31 5.79 -21.08
C ALA A 111 4.40 5.54 -22.29
N GLY A 112 3.15 5.98 -22.20
CA GLY A 112 2.14 5.80 -23.24
C GLY A 112 1.55 4.39 -23.31
N THR A 113 1.83 3.55 -22.30
CA THR A 113 1.21 2.23 -22.15
C THR A 113 0.55 2.13 -20.77
N PRO A 114 -0.56 2.87 -20.55
CA PRO A 114 -1.23 2.86 -19.27
C PRO A 114 -1.76 1.45 -18.97
N LYS A 115 -1.65 1.06 -17.70
CA LYS A 115 -2.22 -0.16 -17.15
C LYS A 115 -3.02 0.23 -15.91
N GLU A 116 -4.15 -0.43 -15.70
CA GLU A 116 -4.97 -0.23 -14.52
C GLU A 116 -4.16 -0.40 -13.23
N ASN A 117 -4.42 0.46 -12.24
CA ASN A 117 -3.74 0.49 -10.94
C ASN A 117 -2.21 0.73 -11.00
N TRP A 118 -1.67 1.16 -12.15
CA TRP A 118 -0.26 1.46 -12.36
C TRP A 118 -0.07 2.90 -12.82
N VAL A 119 1.07 3.49 -12.50
CA VAL A 119 1.42 4.85 -12.93
C VAL A 119 2.08 4.81 -14.30
N ASP A 120 1.58 5.63 -15.23
CA ASP A 120 2.20 5.77 -16.56
C ASP A 120 3.63 6.33 -16.46
N GLY A 121 4.54 5.73 -17.22
CA GLY A 121 5.93 6.12 -17.26
C GLY A 121 6.16 7.51 -17.86
N ILE A 122 7.37 8.02 -17.69
CA ILE A 122 7.80 9.32 -18.24
C ILE A 122 8.50 9.09 -19.59
N SER A 123 8.00 9.73 -20.65
CA SER A 123 8.60 9.61 -21.98
C SER A 123 10.06 10.08 -21.95
N GLY A 124 10.96 9.29 -22.55
CA GLY A 124 12.41 9.53 -22.54
C GLY A 124 13.13 9.10 -21.25
N ALA A 125 12.42 8.60 -20.24
CA ALA A 125 12.98 8.21 -18.94
C ALA A 125 12.61 6.78 -18.51
N THR A 126 12.54 5.85 -19.48
CA THR A 126 12.13 4.45 -19.25
C THR A 126 12.96 3.74 -18.18
N LEU A 127 14.27 3.97 -18.10
CA LEU A 127 15.14 3.31 -17.12
C LEU A 127 14.92 3.84 -15.71
N THR A 128 14.74 5.17 -15.56
CA THR A 128 14.31 5.77 -14.30
C THR A 128 12.96 5.21 -13.85
N GLY A 129 11.97 5.17 -14.75
CA GLY A 129 10.65 4.62 -14.46
C GLY A 129 10.71 3.15 -14.02
N ARG A 130 11.54 2.33 -14.69
CA ARG A 130 11.79 0.94 -14.27
C ARG A 130 12.41 0.86 -12.88
N GLY A 131 13.40 1.70 -12.57
CA GLY A 131 13.99 1.79 -11.25
C GLY A 131 12.96 2.12 -10.16
N VAL A 132 12.07 3.07 -10.42
CA VAL A 132 10.96 3.38 -9.49
C VAL A 132 9.98 2.21 -9.36
N SER A 133 9.61 1.56 -10.47
CA SER A 133 8.74 0.38 -10.45
C SER A 133 9.32 -0.73 -9.57
N ASN A 134 10.61 -1.04 -9.75
CA ASN A 134 11.30 -2.05 -8.97
C ASN A 134 11.43 -1.66 -7.49
N MET A 135 11.68 -0.39 -7.20
CA MET A 135 11.72 0.15 -5.83
C MET A 135 10.39 -0.10 -5.12
N ILE A 136 9.27 0.24 -5.77
CA ILE A 136 7.93 0.06 -5.21
C ILE A 136 7.62 -1.42 -4.99
N GLN A 137 7.87 -2.26 -5.98
CA GLN A 137 7.64 -3.70 -5.88
C GLN A 137 8.48 -4.36 -4.79
N PHE A 138 9.74 -3.93 -4.60
CA PHE A 138 10.60 -4.44 -3.54
C PHE A 138 10.10 -4.03 -2.15
N TRP A 139 9.85 -2.73 -1.93
CA TRP A 139 9.50 -2.21 -0.61
C TRP A 139 8.08 -2.59 -0.18
N LEU A 140 7.17 -2.85 -1.12
CA LEU A 140 5.86 -3.43 -0.82
C LEU A 140 5.88 -4.97 -0.85
N GLY A 141 7.01 -5.60 -1.17
CA GLY A 141 7.13 -7.05 -1.19
C GLY A 141 7.49 -7.66 0.17
N GLU A 142 7.59 -8.99 0.20
CA GLU A 142 7.92 -9.80 1.40
C GLU A 142 9.25 -9.40 2.07
N GLN A 143 10.22 -8.96 1.27
CA GLN A 143 11.54 -8.52 1.77
C GLN A 143 11.53 -7.07 2.28
N GLY A 144 10.42 -6.35 2.08
CA GLY A 144 10.24 -4.96 2.44
C GLY A 144 9.27 -4.79 3.62
N TYR A 145 8.31 -3.90 3.44
CA TYR A 145 7.34 -3.52 4.47
C TYR A 145 6.12 -4.43 4.53
N LYS A 146 5.90 -5.37 3.60
CA LYS A 146 4.68 -6.21 3.61
C LYS A 146 4.41 -6.87 4.97
N PRO A 147 5.37 -7.56 5.63
CA PRO A 147 5.10 -8.17 6.93
C PRO A 147 4.71 -7.15 8.01
N TYR A 148 5.28 -5.94 7.96
CA TYR A 148 4.94 -4.86 8.89
C TYR A 148 3.53 -4.30 8.62
N LEU A 149 3.19 -4.09 7.35
CA LEU A 149 1.88 -3.58 6.94
C LEU A 149 0.77 -4.61 7.19
N ASP A 150 1.05 -5.90 7.01
CA ASP A 150 0.14 -7.00 7.36
C ASP A 150 -0.16 -6.98 8.86
N ALA A 151 0.87 -6.90 9.72
CA ALA A 151 0.68 -6.78 11.17
C ALA A 151 -0.14 -5.54 11.57
N LEU A 152 0.12 -4.38 10.95
CA LEU A 152 -0.66 -3.17 11.21
C LEU A 152 -2.13 -3.32 10.79
N ARG A 153 -2.42 -4.02 9.69
CA ARG A 153 -3.79 -4.27 9.25
C ARG A 153 -4.52 -5.16 10.25
N GLU A 154 -3.88 -6.26 10.68
CA GLU A 154 -4.44 -7.19 11.66
C GLU A 154 -4.75 -6.49 13.00
N GLU A 155 -3.84 -5.67 13.51
CA GLU A 155 -4.05 -4.87 14.73
C GLU A 155 -5.26 -3.92 14.63
N ASN A 156 -5.59 -3.46 13.42
CA ASN A 156 -6.73 -2.60 13.13
C ASN A 156 -8.00 -3.35 12.70
N GLY A 157 -7.99 -4.68 12.72
CA GLY A 157 -9.11 -5.51 12.29
C GLY A 157 -9.38 -5.44 10.78
N GLN A 158 -8.37 -5.08 9.98
CA GLN A 158 -8.41 -5.06 8.53
C GLN A 158 -7.59 -6.23 7.98
N SER A 159 -7.94 -6.74 6.80
CA SER A 159 -7.07 -7.63 6.03
C SER A 159 -7.30 -7.41 4.52
N ILE A 160 -6.29 -7.72 3.72
CA ILE A 160 -6.37 -7.61 2.25
C ILE A 160 -7.27 -8.71 1.66
N ASP A 161 -7.27 -9.88 2.30
CA ASP A 161 -8.06 -11.04 1.88
C ASP A 161 -9.59 -10.86 2.12
N ASN A 162 -10.01 -9.75 2.76
CA ASN A 162 -11.39 -9.51 3.19
C ASN A 162 -12.16 -8.51 2.30
N ALA A 163 -11.95 -8.51 0.99
CA ALA A 163 -12.82 -7.76 0.07
C ALA A 163 -14.30 -8.23 0.14
N GLU A 164 -14.55 -9.50 0.50
CA GLU A 164 -15.91 -10.04 0.64
C GLU A 164 -16.55 -9.77 2.02
N VAL A 165 -15.76 -9.63 3.10
CA VAL A 165 -16.30 -9.58 4.47
C VAL A 165 -16.89 -8.19 4.80
N GLN A 166 -16.37 -7.12 4.21
CA GLN A 166 -16.92 -5.76 4.41
C GLN A 166 -18.25 -5.54 3.68
N ALA A 167 -18.49 -6.20 2.54
CA ALA A 167 -19.80 -6.18 1.87
C ALA A 167 -20.86 -6.97 2.66
N ALA A 168 -20.47 -8.04 3.36
CA ALA A 168 -21.37 -8.82 4.19
C ALA A 168 -21.78 -8.11 5.49
N GLN A 169 -20.89 -7.31 6.10
CA GLN A 169 -21.17 -6.59 7.34
C GLN A 169 -22.06 -5.35 7.16
N LEU A 170 -22.17 -4.79 5.95
CA LEU A 170 -23.08 -3.69 5.64
C LEU A 170 -24.53 -4.15 5.44
N ASN A 171 -24.77 -5.42 5.07
CA ASN A 171 -26.13 -5.93 4.83
C ASN A 171 -26.84 -6.42 6.10
N ASP A 172 -26.11 -6.71 7.18
CA ASP A 172 -26.67 -7.29 8.41
C ASP A 172 -27.30 -6.24 9.37
N GLN A 173 -27.25 -4.94 9.03
CA GLN A 173 -27.83 -3.87 9.87
C GLN A 173 -29.27 -3.46 9.48
N THR A 174 -29.93 -4.15 8.54
CA THR A 174 -31.33 -3.84 8.15
C THR A 174 -32.38 -4.80 8.70
N ALA A 175 -32.00 -5.87 9.40
CA ALA A 175 -32.94 -6.79 10.00
C ALA A 175 -33.32 -6.37 11.42
N GLN A 176 -34.36 -5.53 11.55
CA GLN A 176 -35.04 -5.36 12.85
C GLN A 176 -35.75 -6.67 13.24
N PRO A 177 -35.65 -7.14 14.51
CA PRO A 177 -36.41 -8.29 14.97
C PRO A 177 -37.86 -7.87 15.29
N THR A 178 -38.83 -8.34 14.50
CA THR A 178 -40.25 -8.21 14.82
C THR A 178 -40.57 -9.09 16.03
N THR A 179 -40.87 -8.47 17.17
CA THR A 179 -41.39 -9.16 18.35
C THR A 179 -42.90 -9.30 18.19
N GLU A 180 -43.41 -10.50 17.87
CA GLU A 180 -44.84 -10.80 17.99
C GLU A 180 -45.19 -11.19 19.43
N LEU A 181 -46.10 -10.41 20.03
CA LEU A 181 -46.73 -10.71 21.32
C LEU A 181 -47.81 -11.78 21.13
N VAL A 182 -47.58 -12.98 21.67
CA VAL A 182 -48.60 -14.03 21.73
C VAL A 182 -49.50 -13.80 22.95
N VAL A 183 -50.80 -13.58 22.72
CA VAL A 183 -51.82 -13.51 23.77
C VAL A 183 -52.42 -14.91 23.97
N PRO A 184 -52.55 -15.43 25.20
CA PRO A 184 -53.15 -16.74 25.44
C PRO A 184 -54.70 -16.66 25.48
N VAL A 185 -55.36 -17.52 24.71
CA VAL A 185 -56.83 -17.74 24.78
C VAL A 185 -57.10 -18.84 25.82
N ALA A 186 -57.92 -18.50 26.82
CA ALA A 186 -58.32 -19.42 27.88
C ALA A 186 -59.40 -20.41 27.43
N ASN A 187 -59.27 -21.66 27.90
CA ASN A 187 -60.19 -22.78 27.70
C ASN A 187 -61.59 -22.52 28.31
N GLY A 188 -62.63 -22.83 27.54
CA GLY A 188 -63.96 -23.17 28.05
C GLY A 188 -64.39 -24.52 27.47
N LYS A 189 -64.53 -25.55 28.31
CA LYS A 189 -65.19 -26.82 27.99
C LYS A 189 -66.63 -26.79 28.54
N GLU A 190 -67.51 -27.45 27.79
CA GLU A 190 -68.96 -27.57 27.92
C GLU A 190 -69.47 -28.07 29.28
N ALA A 191 -70.62 -27.52 29.72
CA ALA A 191 -71.83 -28.22 30.18
C ALA A 191 -72.95 -27.19 30.45
#